data_AF-A0AAE3SGW9-F1
#
_entry.id   AF-A0AAE3SGW9-F1
#
_cell.length_a   1.000
_cell.length_b   1.000
_cell.length_c   1.000
_cell.angle_alpha   90.00
_cell.angle_beta   90.00
_cell.angle_gamma   90.00
#
_symmetry.space_group_name_H-M   'P 1'
#
loop_
_entity.id
_entity.type
_entity.pdbx_description
1 polymer ?
#
loop_
_entity_poly.entity_id
_entity_poly.type
_entity_poly.pdbx_seq_one_letter_code
_entity_poly.pdbx_strand_id
1 'polypeptide(L)'
;MITKRSLKEWFVWYWPSRRTVIGWTFISLIFCLLVLLIHGNPFEQSLNKKRFKGIADNVEIISIDRKEYLSQDETGNKIRTLGYSVKYTYHVKGKLYFGTNFLNKSNIHSKKLDNILQGDYEVRYMLAKPDHSIIIQK
;
A
#
# COMPACT_ATOMS: atom_id res chain seq x y z
N MET A 1 -41.82 49.93 3.73
CA MET A 1 -40.99 50.43 4.84
C MET A 1 -39.88 49.41 5.07
N ILE A 2 -38.67 49.67 4.58
CA ILE A 2 -37.53 48.74 4.70
C ILE A 2 -36.86 49.01 6.05
N THR A 3 -37.03 48.08 7.00
CA THR A 3 -36.37 48.17 8.30
C THR A 3 -34.87 47.93 8.12
N LYS A 4 -34.06 48.97 8.32
CA LYS A 4 -32.60 48.85 8.45
C LYS A 4 -32.30 48.02 9.70
N ARG A 5 -32.13 46.71 9.54
CA ARG A 5 -31.61 45.83 10.60
C ARG A 5 -30.23 46.31 11.02
N SER A 6 -29.97 46.39 12.31
CA SER A 6 -28.67 46.84 12.81
C SER A 6 -27.60 45.78 12.48
N LEU A 7 -26.34 46.20 12.30
CA LEU A 7 -25.20 45.29 12.05
C LEU A 7 -25.13 44.13 13.07
N LYS A 8 -25.59 44.38 14.30
CA LYS A 8 -25.65 43.41 15.40
C LYS A 8 -26.68 42.30 15.14
N GLU A 9 -27.83 42.64 14.56
CA GLU A 9 -28.87 41.66 14.18
C GLU A 9 -28.44 40.81 12.99
N TRP A 10 -27.67 41.41 12.07
CA TRP A 10 -27.04 40.69 10.95
C TRP A 10 -26.03 39.66 11.45
N PHE A 11 -25.22 40.03 12.45
CA PHE A 11 -24.26 39.13 13.09
C PHE A 11 -24.94 37.97 13.84
N VAL A 12 -26.05 38.20 14.53
CA VAL A 12 -26.77 37.15 15.27
C VAL A 12 -27.47 36.17 14.32
N TRP A 13 -27.99 36.66 13.18
CA TRP A 13 -28.65 35.83 12.18
C TRP A 13 -27.65 34.98 11.36
N TYR A 14 -26.47 35.54 11.06
CA TYR A 14 -25.43 34.84 10.30
C TYR A 14 -24.59 33.87 11.15
N TRP A 15 -24.74 33.88 12.47
CA TRP A 15 -23.98 33.02 13.38
C TRP A 15 -24.84 31.82 13.80
N PRO A 16 -24.92 30.73 12.99
CA PRO A 16 -25.38 29.46 13.54
C PRO A 16 -24.51 29.17 14.75
N SER A 17 -25.13 28.75 15.85
CA SER A 17 -24.50 28.66 17.18
C SER A 17 -23.07 28.12 17.05
N ARG A 18 -22.07 28.75 17.70
CA ARG A 18 -20.64 28.36 17.58
C ARG A 18 -20.40 26.84 17.62
N ARG A 19 -21.27 26.13 18.35
CA ARG A 19 -21.32 24.66 18.47
C ARG A 19 -21.57 23.94 17.14
N THR A 20 -22.44 24.46 16.29
CA THR A 20 -22.78 23.86 14.99
C THR A 20 -21.60 23.96 14.02
N VAL A 21 -20.94 25.12 13.94
CA VAL A 21 -19.76 25.31 13.08
C VAL A 21 -18.60 24.42 13.54
N ILE A 22 -18.31 24.38 14.85
CA ILE A 22 -17.27 23.52 15.42
C ILE A 22 -17.58 22.04 15.14
N GLY A 23 -18.85 21.62 15.31
CA GLY A 23 -19.28 20.26 15.01
C GLY A 23 -19.04 19.87 13.55
N TRP A 24 -19.45 20.71 12.60
CA TRP A 24 -19.22 20.46 11.18
C TRP A 24 -17.74 20.40 10.81
N THR A 25 -16.90 21.27 11.40
CA THR A 25 -15.46 21.21 11.17
C THR A 25 -14.83 19.91 11.68
N PHE A 26 -15.26 19.41 12.85
CA PHE A 26 -14.78 18.15 13.40
C PHE A 26 -15.20 16.95 12.54
N ILE A 27 -16.45 16.93 12.08
CA ILE A 27 -16.97 15.87 11.20
C ILE A 27 -16.19 15.86 9.88
N SER A 28 -15.95 17.03 9.28
CA SER A 28 -15.16 17.13 8.05
C SER A 28 -13.73 16.65 8.25
N LEU A 29 -13.11 16.95 9.40
CA LEU A 29 -11.74 16.55 9.70
C LEU A 29 -11.61 15.02 9.88
N ILE A 30 -12.58 14.40 10.57
CA ILE A 30 -12.68 12.95 10.72
C ILE A 30 -12.88 12.28 9.36
N PHE A 31 -13.73 12.86 8.51
CA PHE A 31 -13.96 12.34 7.16
C PHE A 31 -12.68 12.40 6.31
N CYS A 32 -11.92 13.49 6.35
CA CYS A 32 -10.62 13.59 5.68
C CYS A 32 -9.62 12.53 6.19
N LEU A 33 -9.56 12.31 7.50
CA LEU A 33 -8.73 11.27 8.10
C LEU A 33 -9.13 9.86 7.64
N LEU A 34 -10.43 9.57 7.58
CA LEU A 34 -10.96 8.32 7.06
C LEU A 34 -10.62 8.11 5.59
N VAL A 35 -10.76 9.13 4.76
CA VAL A 35 -10.39 9.06 3.34
C VAL A 35 -8.90 8.76 3.17
N LEU A 36 -8.03 9.42 3.96
CA LEU A 36 -6.58 9.16 3.95
C LEU A 36 -6.22 7.75 4.44
N LEU A 37 -6.92 7.22 5.43
CA LEU A 37 -6.73 5.85 5.92
C LEU A 37 -7.20 4.80 4.92
N ILE A 38 -8.37 5.01 4.29
CA ILE A 38 -8.98 4.05 3.35
C ILE A 38 -8.22 4.01 2.03
N HIS A 39 -7.75 5.14 1.52
CA HIS A 39 -7.03 5.19 0.23
C HIS A 39 -5.58 4.70 0.32
N GLY A 40 -5.07 4.41 1.53
CA GLY A 40 -3.68 4.06 1.76
C GLY A 40 -2.75 5.19 1.31
N ASN A 41 -1.47 5.13 1.69
CA ASN A 41 -0.51 6.15 1.29
C ASN A 41 0.05 5.79 -0.10
N PRO A 42 -0.43 6.36 -1.24
CA PRO A 42 0.12 6.04 -2.57
C PRO A 42 1.61 6.41 -2.68
N PHE A 43 2.09 7.24 -1.76
CA PHE A 43 3.46 7.71 -1.70
C PHE A 43 4.46 6.59 -1.43
N GLU A 44 4.17 5.64 -0.52
CA GLU A 44 5.10 4.56 -0.18
C GLU A 44 5.34 3.59 -1.35
N GLN A 45 4.28 3.26 -2.11
CA GLN A 45 4.41 2.39 -3.28
C GLN A 45 5.23 3.03 -4.40
N SER A 46 5.07 4.34 -4.63
CA SER A 46 5.83 5.07 -5.65
C SER A 46 7.30 5.27 -5.27
N LEU A 47 7.60 5.46 -3.98
CA LEU A 47 8.96 5.61 -3.46
C LEU A 47 9.76 4.32 -3.59
N ASN A 48 9.14 3.16 -3.29
CA ASN A 48 9.81 1.87 -3.45
C ASN A 48 10.17 1.63 -4.92
N LYS A 49 9.26 1.86 -5.88
CA LYS A 49 9.59 1.72 -7.32
C LYS A 49 10.73 2.64 -7.78
N LYS A 50 10.87 3.84 -7.22
CA LYS A 50 11.94 4.79 -7.61
C LYS A 50 13.32 4.43 -7.03
N ARG A 51 13.39 3.66 -5.93
CA ARG A 51 14.66 3.30 -5.25
C ARG A 51 15.36 2.09 -5.88
N PHE A 52 14.61 1.12 -6.41
CA PHE A 52 15.16 -0.10 -7.01
C PHE A 52 15.30 0.06 -8.54
N LYS A 53 16.40 0.70 -8.97
CA LYS A 53 16.69 0.97 -10.39
C LYS A 53 17.62 -0.06 -11.04
N GLY A 54 18.45 -0.76 -10.26
CA GLY A 54 19.34 -1.78 -10.78
C GLY A 54 18.56 -3.05 -11.14
N ILE A 55 18.95 -3.74 -12.21
CA ILE A 55 18.39 -5.03 -12.63
C ILE A 55 19.51 -6.06 -12.49
N ALA A 56 19.23 -7.18 -11.82
CA ALA A 56 20.20 -8.27 -11.66
C ALA A 56 20.27 -9.14 -12.92
N ASP A 57 21.47 -9.65 -13.22
CA ASP A 57 21.73 -10.40 -14.47
C ASP A 57 21.32 -11.87 -14.36
N ASN A 58 21.48 -12.46 -13.17
CA ASN A 58 21.13 -13.85 -12.88
C ASN A 58 20.30 -13.87 -11.60
N VAL A 59 19.14 -14.50 -11.64
CA VAL A 59 18.23 -14.67 -10.50
C VAL A 59 17.90 -16.15 -10.39
N GLU A 60 18.06 -16.71 -9.21
CA GLU A 60 17.68 -18.08 -8.91
C GLU A 60 16.75 -18.12 -7.71
N ILE A 61 15.63 -18.83 -7.84
CA ILE A 61 14.68 -19.01 -6.74
C ILE A 61 15.10 -20.22 -5.92
N ILE A 62 15.39 -19.99 -4.64
CA ILE A 62 15.75 -21.05 -3.70
C ILE A 62 14.49 -21.73 -3.16
N SER A 63 13.51 -20.93 -2.72
CA SER A 63 12.27 -21.47 -2.17
C SER A 63 11.12 -20.49 -2.30
N ILE A 64 9.90 -21.05 -2.39
CA ILE A 64 8.65 -20.29 -2.39
C ILE A 64 7.76 -20.91 -1.31
N ASP A 65 7.58 -20.20 -0.20
CA ASP A 65 6.79 -20.67 0.93
C ASP A 65 5.44 -19.97 0.95
N ARG A 66 4.34 -20.73 0.85
CA ARG A 66 2.98 -20.21 0.95
C ARG A 66 2.69 -19.76 2.38
N LYS A 67 2.16 -18.54 2.54
CA LYS A 67 1.67 -18.02 3.83
C LYS A 67 0.16 -17.98 3.81
N GLU A 68 -0.43 -18.57 4.83
CA GLU A 68 -1.87 -18.77 4.94
C GLU A 68 -2.41 -18.15 6.23
N TYR A 69 -3.71 -17.86 6.23
CA TYR A 69 -4.44 -17.43 7.41
C TYR A 69 -5.81 -18.09 7.43
N LEU A 70 -6.32 -18.31 8.64
CA LEU A 70 -7.69 -18.75 8.82
C LEU A 70 -8.63 -17.56 8.65
N SER A 71 -9.64 -17.72 7.82
CA SER A 71 -10.72 -16.75 7.64
C SER A 71 -12.05 -17.45 7.87
N GLN A 72 -13.03 -16.72 8.37
CA GLN A 72 -14.39 -17.23 8.54
C GLN A 72 -15.32 -16.44 7.62
N ASP A 73 -16.14 -17.14 6.85
CA ASP A 73 -17.24 -16.54 6.11
C ASP A 73 -18.56 -17.25 6.46
N GLU A 74 -19.66 -16.84 5.80
CA GLU A 74 -21.01 -17.39 6.04
C GLU A 74 -21.08 -18.91 5.84
N THR A 75 -20.12 -19.51 5.12
CA THR A 75 -20.04 -20.94 4.86
C THR A 75 -19.05 -21.68 5.76
N GLY A 76 -18.44 -21.00 6.74
CA GLY A 76 -17.58 -21.57 7.77
C GLY A 76 -16.12 -21.13 7.71
N ASN A 77 -15.25 -21.90 8.37
CA ASN A 77 -13.81 -21.63 8.43
C ASN A 77 -13.12 -22.08 7.13
N LYS A 78 -12.35 -21.18 6.52
CA LYS A 78 -11.57 -21.41 5.31
C LYS A 78 -10.15 -20.94 5.49
N ILE A 79 -9.21 -21.75 5.04
CA ILE A 79 -7.82 -21.36 4.89
C ILE A 79 -7.69 -20.52 3.62
N ARG A 80 -7.21 -19.28 3.76
CA ARG A 80 -6.95 -18.38 2.63
C ARG A 80 -5.45 -18.10 2.54
N THR A 81 -4.97 -17.93 1.31
CA THR A 81 -3.58 -17.59 1.06
C THR A 81 -3.37 -16.08 1.21
N LEU A 82 -2.47 -15.69 2.11
CA LEU A 82 -2.05 -14.31 2.33
C LEU A 82 -1.08 -13.85 1.22
N GLY A 83 -0.20 -14.75 0.80
CA GLY A 83 0.87 -14.48 -0.15
C GLY A 83 1.93 -15.57 -0.14
N TYR A 84 3.06 -15.29 -0.78
CA TYR A 84 4.20 -16.20 -0.83
C TYR A 84 5.48 -15.50 -0.38
N SER A 85 6.25 -16.15 0.49
CA SER A 85 7.60 -15.73 0.83
C SER A 85 8.57 -16.37 -0.14
N VAL A 86 9.25 -15.56 -0.95
CA VAL A 86 10.21 -16.01 -1.96
C VAL A 86 11.61 -15.74 -1.47
N LYS A 87 12.42 -16.80 -1.35
CA LYS A 87 13.86 -16.73 -1.11
C LYS A 87 14.58 -16.92 -2.43
N TYR A 88 15.53 -16.05 -2.73
CA TYR A 88 16.20 -16.03 -4.02
C TYR A 88 17.65 -15.56 -3.87
N THR A 89 18.48 -15.96 -4.83
CA THR A 89 19.82 -15.41 -5.01
C THR A 89 19.85 -14.56 -6.27
N TYR A 90 20.78 -13.61 -6.31
CA TYR A 90 20.97 -12.79 -7.50
C TYR A 90 22.41 -12.30 -7.63
N HIS A 91 22.84 -12.07 -8.87
CA HIS A 91 24.17 -11.53 -9.17
C HIS A 91 24.12 -10.05 -9.54
N VAL A 92 25.04 -9.29 -8.95
CA VAL A 92 25.32 -7.88 -9.31
C VAL A 92 26.82 -7.73 -9.51
N LYS A 93 27.25 -7.43 -10.74
CA LYS A 93 28.68 -7.19 -11.09
C LYS A 93 29.62 -8.29 -10.57
N GLY A 94 29.21 -9.55 -10.72
CA GLY A 94 29.99 -10.73 -10.30
C GLY A 94 29.95 -11.08 -8.81
N LYS A 95 29.16 -10.37 -8.00
CA LYS A 95 28.92 -10.71 -6.58
C LYS A 95 27.54 -11.33 -6.40
N LEU A 96 27.48 -12.42 -5.63
CA LEU A 96 26.24 -13.11 -5.26
C LEU A 96 25.63 -12.43 -4.02
N TYR A 97 24.31 -12.22 -4.08
CA TYR A 97 23.51 -11.69 -2.99
C TYR A 97 22.32 -12.60 -2.72
N PHE A 98 21.79 -12.52 -1.50
CA PHE A 98 20.63 -13.27 -1.05
C PHE A 98 19.51 -12.30 -0.72
N GLY A 99 18.31 -12.62 -1.16
CA GLY A 99 17.11 -11.83 -0.90
C GLY A 99 15.97 -12.69 -0.39
N THR A 100 15.11 -12.06 0.40
CA THR A 100 13.82 -12.64 0.78
C THR A 100 12.75 -11.57 0.62
N ASN A 101 11.68 -11.87 -0.10
CA ASN A 101 10.56 -10.95 -0.29
C ASN A 101 9.22 -11.63 -0.15
N PHE A 102 8.25 -10.87 0.34
CA PHE A 102 6.87 -11.31 0.44
C PHE A 102 6.05 -10.78 -0.75
N LEU A 103 5.55 -11.70 -1.57
CA LEU A 103 4.66 -11.42 -2.69
C LEU A 103 3.20 -11.59 -2.24
N ASN A 104 2.52 -10.46 -2.10
CA ASN A 104 1.09 -10.34 -1.80
C ASN A 104 0.30 -10.15 -3.10
N LYS A 105 -0.97 -10.59 -3.13
CA LYS A 105 -1.96 -10.30 -4.19
C LYS A 105 -2.01 -8.84 -4.67
N SER A 106 -1.72 -7.85 -3.83
CA SER A 106 -1.61 -6.42 -4.19
C SER A 106 -0.37 -6.08 -5.01
N ASN A 107 0.69 -6.89 -4.91
CA ASN A 107 1.99 -6.68 -5.56
C ASN A 107 2.16 -7.50 -6.84
N ILE A 108 1.23 -8.41 -7.14
CA ILE A 108 1.25 -9.25 -8.33
C ILE A 108 0.36 -8.60 -9.37
N HIS A 109 0.91 -8.29 -10.55
CA HIS A 109 0.16 -7.66 -11.64
C HIS A 109 -0.89 -8.60 -12.26
N SER A 110 -0.79 -9.91 -12.01
CA SER A 110 -1.71 -10.91 -12.52
C SER A 110 -2.73 -11.37 -11.44
N LYS A 111 -3.98 -11.53 -11.85
CA LYS A 111 -5.13 -11.89 -10.99
C LYS A 111 -5.03 -13.27 -10.30
N LYS A 112 -3.92 -14.01 -10.45
CA LYS A 112 -3.77 -15.37 -9.92
C LYS A 112 -2.44 -15.51 -9.16
N LEU A 113 -2.56 -15.53 -7.84
CA LEU A 113 -1.49 -15.85 -6.90
C LEU A 113 -0.81 -17.19 -7.26
N ASP A 114 -1.58 -18.12 -7.84
CA ASP A 114 -1.15 -19.47 -8.20
C ASP A 114 -0.08 -19.50 -9.29
N ASN A 115 0.04 -18.45 -10.11
CA ASN A 115 1.06 -18.37 -11.17
C ASN A 115 2.44 -17.97 -10.65
N ILE A 116 2.59 -17.66 -9.35
CA ILE A 116 3.90 -17.37 -8.74
C ILE A 116 4.85 -18.55 -8.97
N LEU A 117 4.42 -19.79 -8.79
CA LEU A 117 5.32 -20.95 -8.90
C LEU A 117 5.90 -21.16 -10.32
N GLN A 118 5.32 -20.53 -11.36
CA GLN A 118 5.71 -20.72 -12.76
C GLN A 118 6.08 -19.40 -13.46
N GLY A 119 6.19 -18.30 -12.71
CA GLY A 119 6.47 -16.97 -13.27
C GLY A 119 7.93 -16.72 -13.57
N ASP A 120 8.20 -15.90 -14.58
CA ASP A 120 9.50 -15.27 -14.74
C ASP A 120 9.69 -14.18 -13.68
N TYR A 121 10.86 -14.17 -13.05
CA TYR A 121 11.18 -13.23 -11.98
C TYR A 121 12.28 -12.27 -12.38
N GLU A 122 12.09 -11.00 -12.02
CA GLU A 122 13.10 -9.96 -12.10
C GLU A 122 13.46 -9.49 -10.69
N VAL A 123 14.74 -9.45 -10.38
CA VAL A 123 15.22 -8.82 -9.15
C VAL A 123 15.71 -7.42 -9.46
N ARG A 124 15.13 -6.45 -8.76
CA ARG A 124 15.60 -5.07 -8.79
C ARG A 124 16.31 -4.73 -7.49
N TYR A 125 17.43 -4.04 -7.58
CA TYR A 125 18.24 -3.67 -6.42
C TYR A 125 18.52 -2.17 -6.35
N MET A 126 18.89 -1.69 -5.16
CA MET A 126 19.31 -0.31 -4.99
C MET A 126 20.78 -0.15 -5.44
N LEU A 127 21.05 0.77 -6.36
CA LEU A 127 22.41 0.97 -6.89
C LEU A 127 23.46 1.28 -5.82
N ALA A 128 23.07 2.00 -4.76
CA ALA A 128 23.95 2.36 -3.65
C ALA A 128 24.10 1.24 -2.60
N LYS A 129 23.16 0.29 -2.56
CA LYS A 129 23.09 -0.81 -1.59
C LYS A 129 22.57 -2.07 -2.29
N PRO A 130 23.44 -2.78 -3.02
CA PRO A 130 23.03 -3.90 -3.85
C PRO A 130 22.41 -5.05 -3.08
N ASP A 131 22.66 -5.14 -1.76
CA ASP A 131 22.07 -6.06 -0.79
C ASP A 131 20.57 -5.80 -0.53
N HIS A 132 20.09 -4.58 -0.81
CA HIS A 132 18.67 -4.28 -0.77
C HIS A 132 18.03 -4.52 -2.14
N SER A 133 17.17 -5.55 -2.19
CA SER A 133 16.50 -5.96 -3.41
C SER A 133 15.01 -6.24 -3.24
N ILE A 134 14.28 -6.05 -4.33
CA ILE A 134 12.89 -6.47 -4.50
C ILE A 134 12.78 -7.47 -5.64
N ILE A 135 12.02 -8.56 -5.43
CA ILE A 135 11.69 -9.49 -6.51
C ILE A 135 10.30 -9.13 -7.06
N ILE A 136 10.19 -9.15 -8.38
CA ILE A 136 8.98 -8.79 -9.11
C ILE A 136 8.71 -9.89 -10.13
N GLN A 137 7.45 -10.32 -10.25
CA GLN A 137 7.04 -11.21 -11.33
C GLN A 137 6.87 -10.39 -12.62
N LYS A 138 7.50 -10.83 -13.71
CA LYS A 138 7.39 -10.20 -15.03
C LYS A 138 5.99 -10.36 -15.64
#